data_AF-A0A7R9PJL7-F1
#
_entry.id   AF-A0A7R9PJL7-F1
#
_cell.length_a   1.000
_cell.length_b   1.000
_cell.length_c   1.000
_cell.angle_alpha   90.00
_cell.angle_beta   90.00
_cell.angle_gamma   90.00
#
_symmetry.space_group_name_H-M   'P 1'
#
loop_
_entity.id
_entity.type
_entity.pdbx_description
1 polymer ?
#
loop_
_entity_poly.entity_id
_entity_poly.type
_entity_poly.pdbx_seq_one_letter_code
_entity_poly.pdbx_strand_id
1 'polypeptide(L)'
;MSFGERAYAEWINGHPEVLTSVIPLLVMGLGTPQVAPSATLALKDLTRDCQNCMGPFAHHILQASQDALRCNQLKLSECVRLMYTVGRVLAVLPMESIMNYLNQMLMPYVEELHVLINTVTKLAILSRLKMLSMLFATLDVQGEGDISRFPQPVFLVLQRILPVIQAIVHVWCSDAQVIEVVCSVLKNAVATLLDQSLPLVADMTQILVKSYQLQPHPAALDLARQFVIMYGRNKSHMKLMQSLLCELSSITLHMTAPPHCQNISEYSDILEAFFNLLAQVLKKNAELLASAESLELEKLFQFGILALSVPEALTVKASSSFLVNFISQSTELALLFSVVQSNGESLTLRILRNIGGESPRSALEPLADLLLTMNKKHCDSLSQWLHTTICSEPQPLPRSTVSQRELFVKMVLRERANKRKLQETVREFSLICRGLVGTEYAARLSSYF
;
A
#
# COMPACT_ATOMS: atom_id res chain seq x y z
N MET A 1 -4.00 -26.15 -13.58
CA MET A 1 -3.44 -27.29 -12.81
C MET A 1 -3.43 -27.05 -11.28
N SER A 2 -4.10 -26.02 -10.74
CA SER A 2 -3.90 -25.59 -9.33
C SER A 2 -4.84 -26.20 -8.29
N PHE A 3 -5.82 -27.02 -8.67
CA PHE A 3 -6.80 -27.59 -7.74
C PHE A 3 -6.42 -28.98 -7.20
N GLY A 4 -5.73 -29.80 -8.01
CA GLY A 4 -5.32 -31.15 -7.60
C GLY A 4 -4.20 -31.13 -6.56
N GLU A 5 -3.13 -30.36 -6.79
CA GLU A 5 -1.94 -30.35 -5.92
C GLU A 5 -2.20 -29.77 -4.52
N ARG A 6 -3.11 -28.77 -4.40
CA ARG A 6 -3.53 -28.23 -3.09
C ARG A 6 -4.29 -29.24 -2.25
N ALA A 7 -5.16 -30.05 -2.87
CA ALA A 7 -5.91 -31.08 -2.17
C ALA A 7 -4.99 -32.19 -1.61
N TYR A 8 -3.87 -32.48 -2.28
CA TYR A 8 -2.89 -33.44 -1.79
C TYR A 8 -2.02 -32.87 -0.65
N ALA A 9 -1.64 -31.59 -0.68
CA ALA A 9 -0.84 -30.99 0.40
C ALA A 9 -1.60 -30.96 1.75
N GLU A 10 -2.89 -30.63 1.73
CA GLU A 10 -3.77 -30.71 2.91
C GLU A 10 -3.94 -32.16 3.41
N TRP A 11 -4.07 -33.12 2.50
CA TRP A 11 -4.15 -34.54 2.85
C TRP A 11 -2.85 -35.09 3.45
N ILE A 12 -1.70 -34.67 2.92
CA ILE A 12 -0.35 -35.04 3.42
C ILE A 12 -0.13 -34.48 4.83
N ASN A 13 -0.69 -33.32 5.16
CA ASN A 13 -0.65 -32.79 6.52
C ASN A 13 -1.34 -33.73 7.53
N GLY A 14 -2.38 -34.47 7.09
CA GLY A 14 -3.03 -35.52 7.88
C GLY A 14 -2.29 -36.87 7.89
N HIS A 15 -1.29 -37.07 7.02
CA HIS A 15 -0.55 -38.32 6.88
C HIS A 15 0.97 -38.07 6.74
N PRO A 16 1.66 -37.67 7.84
CA PRO A 16 3.06 -37.24 7.80
C PRO A 16 4.04 -38.32 7.33
N GLU A 17 3.67 -39.60 7.40
CA GLU A 17 4.47 -40.74 6.97
C GLU A 17 4.88 -40.64 5.49
N VAL A 18 4.02 -40.07 4.66
CA VAL A 18 4.21 -39.90 3.21
C VAL A 18 5.29 -38.86 2.90
N LEU A 19 5.60 -37.94 3.82
CA LEU A 19 6.67 -36.94 3.64
C LEU A 19 8.05 -37.60 3.47
N THR A 20 8.25 -38.77 4.08
CA THR A 20 9.51 -39.53 4.03
C THR A 20 9.87 -39.97 2.61
N SER A 21 8.87 -40.27 1.76
CA SER A 21 9.09 -40.67 0.36
C SER A 21 9.05 -39.48 -0.60
N VAL A 22 8.22 -38.48 -0.31
CA VAL A 22 8.00 -37.33 -1.20
C VAL A 22 9.15 -36.33 -1.15
N ILE A 23 9.70 -36.01 0.03
CA ILE A 23 10.74 -34.98 0.17
C ILE A 23 12.03 -35.34 -0.58
N PRO A 24 12.57 -36.57 -0.48
CA PRO A 24 13.76 -36.96 -1.25
C PRO A 24 13.57 -36.84 -2.77
N LEU A 25 12.39 -37.19 -3.29
CA LEU A 25 12.05 -37.06 -4.71
C LEU A 25 12.03 -35.59 -5.16
N LEU A 26 11.42 -34.72 -4.36
CA LEU A 26 11.39 -33.29 -4.65
C LEU A 26 12.78 -32.65 -4.57
N VAL A 27 13.59 -33.04 -3.59
CA VAL A 27 14.99 -32.62 -3.44
C VAL A 27 15.82 -33.06 -4.64
N MET A 28 15.66 -34.29 -5.12
CA MET A 28 16.31 -34.76 -6.35
C MET A 28 15.85 -33.95 -7.58
N GLY A 29 14.56 -33.62 -7.64
CA GLY A 29 13.97 -32.79 -8.69
C GLY A 29 14.53 -31.37 -8.76
N LEU A 30 15.03 -30.81 -7.65
CA LEU A 30 15.71 -29.51 -7.63
C LEU A 30 17.02 -29.50 -8.43
N GLY A 31 17.71 -30.65 -8.50
CA GLY A 31 18.96 -30.79 -9.27
C GLY A 31 18.74 -30.94 -10.78
N THR A 32 17.51 -31.11 -11.24
CA THR A 32 17.18 -31.30 -12.67
C THR A 32 16.45 -30.07 -13.22
N PRO A 33 17.02 -29.32 -14.18
CA PRO A 33 16.47 -28.02 -14.62
C PRO A 33 15.07 -28.12 -15.25
N GLN A 34 14.71 -29.26 -15.84
CA GLN A 34 13.39 -29.46 -16.44
C GLN A 34 12.28 -29.67 -15.39
N VAL A 35 12.63 -30.22 -14.21
CA VAL A 35 11.69 -30.59 -13.14
C VAL A 35 11.70 -29.57 -11.99
N ALA A 36 12.77 -28.76 -11.89
CA ALA A 36 12.93 -27.71 -10.89
C ALA A 36 11.73 -26.75 -10.73
N PRO A 37 11.02 -26.30 -11.81
CA PRO A 37 9.86 -25.44 -11.65
C PRO A 37 8.70 -26.10 -10.89
N SER A 38 8.48 -27.39 -11.11
CA SER A 38 7.44 -28.17 -10.42
C SER A 38 7.88 -28.56 -9.01
N ALA A 39 9.14 -28.95 -8.85
CA ALA A 39 9.72 -29.29 -7.54
C ALA A 39 9.69 -28.11 -6.56
N THR A 40 10.09 -26.91 -7.02
CA THR A 40 10.03 -25.69 -6.19
C THR A 40 8.60 -25.26 -5.83
N LEU A 41 7.62 -25.52 -6.70
CA LEU A 41 6.21 -25.26 -6.41
C LEU A 41 5.66 -26.23 -5.36
N ALA A 42 5.89 -27.53 -5.56
CA ALA A 42 5.46 -28.56 -4.62
C ALA A 42 6.08 -28.37 -3.24
N LEU A 43 7.38 -28.06 -3.17
CA LEU A 43 8.05 -27.75 -1.89
C LEU A 43 7.47 -26.51 -1.21
N LYS A 44 7.12 -25.47 -1.99
CA LYS A 44 6.46 -24.28 -1.45
C LYS A 44 5.09 -24.62 -0.85
N ASP A 45 4.27 -25.40 -1.53
CA ASP A 45 2.93 -25.76 -1.04
C ASP A 45 3.01 -26.70 0.18
N LEU A 46 3.91 -27.70 0.16
CA LEU A 46 4.14 -28.59 1.30
C LEU A 46 4.63 -27.84 2.55
N THR A 47 5.59 -26.91 2.40
CA THR A 47 6.10 -26.13 3.54
C THR A 47 5.14 -25.04 4.04
N ARG A 48 4.14 -24.67 3.21
CA ARG A 48 3.02 -23.85 3.68
C ARG A 48 2.08 -24.67 4.57
N ASP A 49 1.67 -25.84 4.11
CA ASP A 49 0.56 -26.58 4.70
C ASP A 49 0.99 -27.60 5.78
N CYS A 50 2.23 -28.11 5.73
CA CYS A 50 2.75 -29.16 6.63
C CYS A 50 3.87 -28.67 7.57
N GLN A 51 3.91 -27.39 7.95
CA GLN A 51 5.04 -26.77 8.67
C GLN A 51 5.47 -27.56 9.94
N ASN A 52 4.52 -28.05 10.73
CA ASN A 52 4.79 -28.72 12.01
C ASN A 52 5.52 -30.08 11.85
N CYS A 53 5.38 -30.73 10.70
CA CYS A 53 5.96 -32.05 10.42
C CYS A 53 7.29 -31.97 9.67
N MET A 54 7.77 -30.75 9.33
CA MET A 54 8.96 -30.56 8.49
C MET A 54 10.29 -30.66 9.25
N GLY A 55 10.28 -30.62 10.59
CA GLY A 55 11.49 -30.62 11.42
C GLY A 55 12.53 -31.71 11.07
N PRO A 56 12.15 -33.00 10.96
CA PRO A 56 13.08 -34.08 10.66
C PRO A 56 13.77 -33.97 9.29
N PHE A 57 13.11 -33.34 8.32
CA PHE A 57 13.60 -33.20 6.94
C PHE A 57 14.29 -31.86 6.68
N ALA A 58 14.29 -30.97 7.67
CA ALA A 58 14.72 -29.59 7.51
C ALA A 58 16.16 -29.48 6.99
N HIS A 59 17.09 -30.23 7.58
CA HIS A 59 18.50 -30.22 7.15
C HIS A 59 18.68 -30.65 5.70
N HIS A 60 17.98 -31.69 5.26
CA HIS A 60 18.03 -32.18 3.87
C HIS A 60 17.48 -31.16 2.87
N ILE A 61 16.34 -30.53 3.20
CA ILE A 61 15.74 -29.51 2.33
C ILE A 61 16.65 -28.28 2.25
N LEU A 62 17.21 -27.83 3.38
CA LEU A 62 18.07 -26.65 3.43
C LEU A 62 19.37 -26.88 2.65
N GLN A 63 20.03 -28.02 2.81
CA GLN A 63 21.26 -28.33 2.07
C GLN A 63 21.00 -28.41 0.56
N ALA A 64 19.96 -29.14 0.14
CA ALA A 64 19.59 -29.21 -1.27
C ALA A 64 19.24 -27.84 -1.86
N SER A 65 18.59 -26.98 -1.06
CA SER A 65 18.29 -25.62 -1.47
C SER A 65 19.55 -24.77 -1.63
N GLN A 66 20.55 -24.91 -0.74
CA GLN A 66 21.84 -24.22 -0.89
C GLN A 66 22.56 -24.64 -2.17
N ASP A 67 22.63 -25.94 -2.43
CA ASP A 67 23.32 -26.49 -3.59
C ASP A 67 22.64 -26.04 -4.90
N ALA A 68 21.31 -26.09 -4.95
CA ALA A 68 20.54 -25.64 -6.11
C ALA A 68 20.73 -24.13 -6.39
N LEU A 69 20.85 -23.30 -5.35
CA LEU A 69 21.13 -21.86 -5.50
C LEU A 69 22.57 -21.59 -5.95
N ARG A 70 23.55 -22.36 -5.47
CA ARG A 70 24.97 -22.23 -5.86
C ARG A 70 25.20 -22.63 -7.32
N CYS A 71 24.50 -23.65 -7.81
CA CYS A 71 24.62 -24.09 -9.19
C CYS A 71 24.12 -23.06 -10.21
N ASN A 72 23.35 -22.04 -9.79
CA ASN A 72 22.84 -20.93 -10.61
C ASN A 72 22.11 -21.36 -11.91
N GLN A 73 21.52 -22.57 -11.91
CA GLN A 73 20.75 -23.13 -13.02
C GLN A 73 19.27 -22.74 -12.96
N LEU A 74 18.82 -22.22 -11.82
CA LEU A 74 17.43 -21.87 -11.54
C LEU A 74 17.08 -20.47 -12.04
N LYS A 75 15.83 -20.30 -12.51
CA LYS A 75 15.28 -18.99 -12.86
C LYS A 75 14.95 -18.19 -11.61
N LEU A 76 14.88 -16.86 -11.73
CA LEU A 76 14.53 -15.97 -10.61
C LEU A 76 13.25 -16.37 -9.86
N SER A 77 12.19 -16.75 -10.59
CA SER A 77 10.92 -17.17 -9.99
C SER A 77 11.04 -18.49 -9.21
N GLU A 78 11.99 -19.35 -9.55
CA GLU A 78 12.30 -20.61 -8.84
C GLU A 78 13.13 -20.31 -7.59
N CYS A 79 14.15 -19.45 -7.69
CA CYS A 79 14.95 -19.01 -6.54
C CYS A 79 14.10 -18.32 -5.47
N VAL A 80 13.17 -17.45 -5.86
CA VAL A 80 12.23 -16.80 -4.93
C VAL A 80 11.31 -17.84 -4.27
N ARG A 81 10.76 -18.80 -5.02
CA ARG A 81 9.95 -19.89 -4.45
C ARG A 81 10.76 -20.76 -3.48
N LEU A 82 12.02 -21.03 -3.79
CA LEU A 82 12.90 -21.77 -2.91
C LEU A 82 13.20 -21.00 -1.62
N MET A 83 13.35 -19.67 -1.68
CA MET A 83 13.49 -18.83 -0.47
C MET A 83 12.26 -18.79 0.40
N TYR A 84 11.06 -18.91 -0.19
CA TYR A 84 9.85 -19.15 0.58
C TYR A 84 9.99 -20.45 1.41
N THR A 85 10.34 -21.56 0.75
CA THR A 85 10.53 -22.87 1.38
C THR A 85 11.59 -22.83 2.48
N VAL A 86 12.74 -22.22 2.20
CA VAL A 86 13.83 -22.06 3.17
C VAL A 86 13.36 -21.30 4.41
N GLY A 87 12.70 -20.15 4.25
CA GLY A 87 12.23 -19.37 5.40
C GLY A 87 11.22 -20.13 6.28
N ARG A 88 10.30 -20.89 5.66
CA ARG A 88 9.31 -21.70 6.39
C ARG A 88 9.93 -22.88 7.13
N VAL A 89 10.91 -23.55 6.52
CA VAL A 89 11.63 -24.67 7.16
C VAL A 89 12.53 -24.18 8.28
N LEU A 90 13.22 -23.05 8.08
CA LEU A 90 14.04 -22.42 9.12
C LEU A 90 13.19 -22.01 10.32
N ALA A 91 11.97 -21.54 10.14
CA ALA A 91 11.07 -21.15 11.23
C ALA A 91 10.75 -22.29 12.23
N VAL A 92 10.97 -23.56 11.86
CA VAL A 92 10.72 -24.74 12.69
C VAL A 92 11.96 -25.17 13.50
N LEU A 93 13.14 -24.67 13.15
CA LEU A 93 14.41 -25.08 13.76
C LEU A 93 14.76 -24.25 15.02
N PRO A 94 15.65 -24.76 15.90
CA PRO A 94 16.17 -23.97 17.01
C PRO A 94 17.04 -22.80 16.52
N MET A 95 17.08 -21.72 17.30
CA MET A 95 17.73 -20.44 16.96
C MET A 95 19.20 -20.60 16.52
N GLU A 96 19.96 -21.47 17.17
CA GLU A 96 21.38 -21.71 16.83
C GLU A 96 21.54 -22.24 15.39
N SER A 97 20.73 -23.24 15.04
CA SER A 97 20.70 -23.82 13.70
C SER A 97 20.23 -22.80 12.66
N ILE A 98 19.21 -22.00 12.99
CA ILE A 98 18.73 -20.93 12.10
C ILE A 98 19.87 -19.98 11.77
N MET A 99 20.57 -19.46 12.79
CA MET A 99 21.64 -18.48 12.58
C MET A 99 22.82 -19.07 11.80
N ASN A 100 23.16 -20.34 12.00
CA ASN A 100 24.19 -21.02 11.21
C ASN A 100 23.82 -21.10 9.72
N TYR A 101 22.60 -21.53 9.41
CA TYR A 101 22.13 -21.59 8.03
C TYR A 101 21.99 -20.21 7.39
N LEU A 102 21.48 -19.23 8.14
CA LEU A 102 21.38 -17.85 7.68
C LEU A 102 22.76 -17.26 7.41
N ASN A 103 23.75 -17.44 8.29
CA ASN A 103 25.11 -16.96 8.04
C ASN A 103 25.72 -17.63 6.79
N GLN A 104 25.56 -18.94 6.63
CA GLN A 104 26.09 -19.65 5.45
C GLN A 104 25.40 -19.27 4.13
N MET A 105 24.09 -19.00 4.15
CA MET A 105 23.34 -18.59 2.97
C MET A 105 23.52 -17.10 2.68
N LEU A 106 23.41 -16.23 3.68
CA LEU A 106 23.31 -14.79 3.51
C LEU A 106 24.65 -14.08 3.38
N MET A 107 25.72 -14.54 4.05
CA MET A 107 27.02 -13.86 3.95
C MET A 107 27.53 -13.78 2.50
N PRO A 108 27.47 -14.86 1.70
CA PRO A 108 27.82 -14.77 0.27
C PRO A 108 26.94 -13.78 -0.50
N TYR A 109 25.64 -13.70 -0.20
CA TYR A 109 24.75 -12.75 -0.86
C TYR A 109 25.05 -11.30 -0.47
N VAL A 110 25.41 -11.04 0.79
CA VAL A 110 25.76 -9.70 1.25
C VAL A 110 27.07 -9.23 0.62
N GLU A 111 28.09 -10.09 0.57
CA GLU A 111 29.36 -9.80 -0.11
C GLU A 111 29.16 -9.59 -1.62
N GLU A 112 28.37 -10.46 -2.26
CA GLU A 112 28.01 -10.32 -3.66
C GLU A 112 27.29 -8.98 -3.90
N LEU A 113 26.30 -8.61 -3.07
CA LEU A 113 25.61 -7.32 -3.19
C LEU A 113 26.58 -6.13 -3.12
N HIS A 114 27.58 -6.16 -2.22
CA HIS A 114 28.59 -5.09 -2.16
C HIS A 114 29.41 -4.97 -3.45
N VAL A 115 29.78 -6.11 -4.05
CA VAL A 115 30.50 -6.12 -5.34
C VAL A 115 29.59 -5.63 -6.47
N LEU A 116 28.33 -6.08 -6.48
CA LEU A 116 27.36 -5.79 -7.53
C LEU A 116 26.93 -4.31 -7.57
N ILE A 117 26.96 -3.62 -6.43
CA ILE A 117 26.71 -2.16 -6.37
C ILE A 117 27.67 -1.41 -7.30
N ASN A 118 28.92 -1.87 -7.43
CA ASN A 118 29.96 -1.21 -8.24
C ASN A 118 29.98 -1.67 -9.71
N THR A 119 29.41 -2.82 -10.05
CA THR A 119 29.52 -3.43 -11.39
C THR A 119 28.28 -3.25 -12.29
N VAL A 120 27.29 -2.47 -11.84
CA VAL A 120 26.12 -2.01 -12.62
C VAL A 120 25.22 -3.14 -13.18
N THR A 121 25.24 -4.35 -12.60
CA THR A 121 24.33 -5.42 -13.05
C THR A 121 22.97 -5.38 -12.35
N LYS A 122 22.06 -4.57 -12.88
CA LYS A 122 20.68 -4.37 -12.37
C LYS A 122 19.95 -5.69 -12.04
N LEU A 123 19.97 -6.66 -12.97
CA LEU A 123 19.21 -7.90 -12.82
C LEU A 123 19.68 -8.76 -11.65
N ALA A 124 20.98 -8.76 -11.35
CA ALA A 124 21.54 -9.52 -10.23
C ALA A 124 21.19 -8.86 -8.89
N ILE A 125 21.21 -7.52 -8.80
CA ILE A 125 20.77 -6.81 -7.58
C ILE A 125 19.28 -7.08 -7.33
N LEU A 126 18.44 -6.96 -8.36
CA LEU A 126 17.00 -7.24 -8.26
C LEU A 126 16.73 -8.69 -7.85
N SER A 127 17.49 -9.66 -8.35
CA SER A 127 17.30 -11.07 -8.00
C SER A 127 17.61 -11.32 -6.53
N ARG A 128 18.75 -10.83 -6.03
CA ARG A 128 19.16 -10.99 -4.63
C ARG A 128 18.21 -10.28 -3.67
N LEU A 129 17.80 -9.05 -3.98
CA LEU A 129 16.84 -8.32 -3.13
C LEU A 129 15.46 -9.01 -3.09
N LYS A 130 14.97 -9.54 -4.21
CA LYS A 130 13.70 -10.30 -4.21
C LYS A 130 13.78 -11.60 -3.40
N MET A 131 14.93 -12.27 -3.44
CA MET A 131 15.19 -13.45 -2.60
C MET A 131 15.19 -13.10 -1.10
N LEU A 132 15.88 -12.02 -0.71
CA LEU A 132 15.87 -11.51 0.67
C LEU A 132 14.47 -11.10 1.14
N SER A 133 13.74 -10.37 0.28
CA SER A 133 12.37 -9.94 0.55
C SER A 133 11.45 -11.13 0.85
N MET A 134 11.58 -12.21 0.09
CA MET A 134 10.78 -13.41 0.28
C MET A 134 11.17 -14.16 1.55
N LEU A 135 12.46 -14.27 1.85
CA LEU A 135 12.95 -14.88 3.09
C LEU A 135 12.41 -14.15 4.33
N PHE A 136 12.45 -12.81 4.33
CA PHE A 136 11.91 -12.02 5.44
C PHE A 136 10.42 -12.20 5.63
N ALA A 137 9.65 -12.34 4.55
CA ALA A 137 8.20 -12.57 4.64
C ALA A 137 7.81 -13.98 5.13
N THR A 138 8.71 -14.96 5.14
CA THR A 138 8.40 -16.34 5.55
C THR A 138 9.07 -16.80 6.83
N LEU A 139 10.17 -16.16 7.22
CA LEU A 139 10.92 -16.49 8.42
C LEU A 139 10.30 -15.82 9.66
N ASP A 140 9.13 -16.30 10.06
CA ASP A 140 8.48 -15.89 11.30
C ASP A 140 8.64 -16.99 12.36
N VAL A 141 9.51 -16.74 13.34
CA VAL A 141 9.70 -17.64 14.48
C VAL A 141 8.66 -17.23 15.54
N GLN A 142 7.42 -17.69 15.37
CA GLN A 142 6.37 -17.49 16.37
C GLN A 142 6.67 -18.40 17.57
N GLY A 143 7.38 -17.87 18.57
CA GLY A 143 7.58 -18.54 19.83
C GLY A 143 6.39 -18.35 20.77
N GLU A 144 5.58 -19.39 20.99
CA GLU A 144 4.73 -19.46 22.17
C GLU A 144 5.64 -19.61 23.41
N GLY A 145 5.77 -18.56 24.22
CA GLY A 145 6.48 -18.58 25.51
C GLY A 145 7.68 -17.62 25.67
N ASP A 146 8.57 -17.90 26.63
CA ASP A 146 9.75 -17.12 27.06
C ASP A 146 10.79 -16.80 25.94
N ILE A 147 10.56 -17.29 24.71
CA ILE A 147 11.35 -17.04 23.49
C ILE A 147 11.24 -15.57 23.04
N SER A 148 10.25 -14.83 23.55
CA SER A 148 10.08 -13.38 23.36
C SER A 148 11.27 -12.52 23.82
N ARG A 149 12.24 -13.08 24.56
CA ARG A 149 13.46 -12.36 24.99
C ARG A 149 14.59 -12.36 23.96
N PHE A 150 14.59 -13.26 22.98
CA PHE A 150 15.65 -13.33 21.98
C PHE A 150 15.28 -12.55 20.71
N PRO A 151 16.22 -11.80 20.10
CA PRO A 151 15.95 -11.06 18.88
C PRO A 151 15.63 -12.04 17.75
N GLN A 152 14.53 -11.81 17.02
CA GLN A 152 14.20 -12.64 15.87
C GLN A 152 15.35 -12.66 14.85
N PRO A 153 15.56 -13.79 14.14
CA PRO A 153 16.63 -13.89 13.14
C PRO A 153 16.55 -12.81 12.06
N VAL A 154 15.33 -12.45 11.64
CA VAL A 154 15.09 -11.39 10.65
C VAL A 154 15.64 -10.04 11.14
N PHE A 155 15.56 -9.74 12.44
CA PHE A 155 16.06 -8.49 13.02
C PHE A 155 17.58 -8.42 12.90
N LEU A 156 18.27 -9.49 13.29
CA LEU A 156 19.74 -9.59 13.25
C LEU A 156 20.26 -9.49 11.81
N VAL A 157 19.56 -10.11 10.86
CA VAL A 157 19.89 -10.02 9.45
C VAL A 157 19.63 -8.61 8.90
N LEU A 158 18.47 -8.02 9.22
CA LEU A 158 18.12 -6.69 8.77
C LEU A 158 19.15 -5.65 9.25
N GLN A 159 19.60 -5.73 10.50
CA GLN A 159 20.64 -4.85 11.05
C GLN A 159 21.94 -4.90 10.23
N ARG A 160 22.33 -6.08 9.72
CA ARG A 160 23.53 -6.24 8.88
C ARG A 160 23.33 -5.75 7.45
N ILE A 161 22.12 -5.86 6.90
CA ILE A 161 21.82 -5.54 5.51
C ILE A 161 21.44 -4.06 5.31
N LEU A 162 20.96 -3.37 6.35
CA LEU A 162 20.57 -1.95 6.27
C LEU A 162 21.66 -1.02 5.66
N PRO A 163 22.96 -1.12 6.04
CA PRO A 163 24.01 -0.31 5.41
C PRO A 163 24.16 -0.59 3.90
N VAL A 164 23.95 -1.84 3.50
CA VAL A 164 23.99 -2.25 2.08
C VAL A 164 22.81 -1.66 1.32
N ILE A 165 21.63 -1.70 1.93
CA ILE A 165 20.42 -1.07 1.37
C ILE A 165 20.62 0.44 1.21
N GLN A 166 21.22 1.12 2.20
CA GLN A 166 21.56 2.54 2.10
C GLN A 166 22.49 2.82 0.92
N ALA A 167 23.53 2.01 0.73
CA ALA A 167 24.44 2.13 -0.40
C ALA A 167 23.74 1.89 -1.74
N ILE A 168 22.84 0.89 -1.83
CA ILE A 168 22.05 0.62 -3.03
C ILE A 168 21.17 1.84 -3.37
N VAL A 169 20.46 2.40 -2.39
CA VAL A 169 19.61 3.58 -2.59
C VAL A 169 20.44 4.78 -3.06
N HIS A 170 21.70 4.95 -2.64
CA HIS A 170 22.56 6.04 -3.12
C HIS A 170 23.02 5.87 -4.56
N VAL A 171 23.35 4.65 -4.98
CA VAL A 171 23.86 4.41 -6.33
C VAL A 171 22.73 4.25 -7.36
N TRP A 172 21.62 3.63 -6.95
CA TRP A 172 20.50 3.27 -7.82
C TRP A 172 19.26 4.13 -7.61
N CYS A 173 19.41 5.34 -7.08
CA CYS A 173 18.30 6.24 -6.79
C CYS A 173 17.43 6.59 -8.00
N SER A 174 17.95 6.46 -9.23
CA SER A 174 17.24 6.77 -10.46
C SER A 174 16.43 5.59 -11.03
N ASP A 175 16.64 4.38 -10.50
CA ASP A 175 15.98 3.17 -10.99
C ASP A 175 14.78 2.78 -10.12
N ALA A 176 13.59 3.12 -10.61
CA ALA A 176 12.33 2.86 -9.91
C ALA A 176 12.12 1.39 -9.52
N GLN A 177 12.60 0.43 -10.33
CA GLN A 177 12.42 -0.99 -10.04
C GLN A 177 13.29 -1.46 -8.88
N VAL A 178 14.51 -0.94 -8.77
CA VAL A 178 15.41 -1.28 -7.65
C VAL A 178 14.84 -0.74 -6.35
N ILE A 179 14.43 0.53 -6.37
CA ILE A 179 13.85 1.20 -5.22
C ILE A 179 12.53 0.53 -4.77
N GLU A 180 11.67 0.12 -5.71
CA GLU A 180 10.45 -0.64 -5.39
C GLU A 180 10.77 -1.94 -4.64
N VAL A 181 11.77 -2.70 -5.10
CA VAL A 181 12.17 -3.95 -4.44
C VAL A 181 12.80 -3.67 -3.06
N VAL A 182 13.60 -2.61 -2.92
CA VAL A 182 14.12 -2.18 -1.62
C VAL A 182 12.98 -1.90 -0.64
N CYS A 183 11.98 -1.11 -1.05
CA CYS A 183 10.81 -0.86 -0.22
C CYS A 183 10.04 -2.15 0.10
N SER A 184 9.94 -3.10 -0.84
CA SER A 184 9.34 -4.41 -0.57
C SER A 184 10.12 -5.23 0.47
N VAL A 185 11.46 -5.21 0.44
CA VAL A 185 12.30 -5.89 1.45
C VAL A 185 12.00 -5.32 2.84
N LEU A 186 12.03 -4.00 2.97
CA LEU A 186 11.76 -3.31 4.23
C LEU A 186 10.33 -3.55 4.72
N LYS A 187 9.36 -3.53 3.79
CA LYS A 187 7.93 -3.81 4.06
C LYS A 187 7.72 -5.19 4.65
N ASN A 188 8.33 -6.20 4.03
CA ASN A 188 8.22 -7.59 4.46
C ASN A 188 8.94 -7.82 5.79
N ALA A 189 10.12 -7.21 5.99
CA ALA A 189 10.82 -7.28 7.27
C ALA A 189 9.99 -6.71 8.43
N VAL A 190 9.36 -5.55 8.23
CA VAL A 190 8.49 -4.90 9.23
C VAL A 190 7.22 -5.71 9.47
N ALA A 191 6.63 -6.30 8.43
CA ALA A 191 5.44 -7.14 8.55
C ALA A 191 5.69 -8.37 9.43
N THR A 192 6.88 -8.96 9.35
CA THR A 192 7.28 -10.13 10.14
C THR A 192 7.72 -9.75 11.55
N LEU A 193 8.56 -8.72 11.69
CA LEU A 193 9.13 -8.33 12.98
C LEU A 193 8.13 -7.64 13.92
N LEU A 194 7.11 -6.98 13.37
CA LEU A 194 6.15 -6.18 14.14
C LEU A 194 6.89 -5.26 15.14
N ASP A 195 6.50 -5.25 16.41
CA ASP A 195 7.09 -4.42 17.47
C ASP A 195 8.60 -4.67 17.69
N GLN A 196 9.15 -5.82 17.30
CA GLN A 196 10.59 -6.07 17.44
C GLN A 196 11.44 -5.22 16.48
N SER A 197 10.85 -4.64 15.43
CA SER A 197 11.59 -3.75 14.53
C SER A 197 11.74 -2.32 15.03
N LEU A 198 11.14 -1.95 16.17
CA LEU A 198 11.20 -0.60 16.77
C LEU A 198 12.62 0.02 16.77
N PRO A 199 13.70 -0.68 17.19
CA PRO A 199 15.04 -0.09 17.21
C PRO A 199 15.56 0.35 15.84
N LEU A 200 15.09 -0.26 14.76
CA LEU A 200 15.55 -0.02 13.39
C LEU A 200 14.62 0.93 12.61
N VAL A 201 13.46 1.30 13.16
CA VAL A 201 12.48 2.15 12.46
C VAL A 201 13.07 3.52 12.10
N ALA A 202 13.92 4.09 12.95
CA ALA A 202 14.59 5.36 12.67
C ALA A 202 15.46 5.27 11.40
N ASP A 203 16.30 4.24 11.28
CA ASP A 203 17.16 4.06 10.11
C ASP A 203 16.34 3.78 8.85
N MET A 204 15.30 2.95 8.96
CA MET A 204 14.44 2.60 7.83
C MET A 204 13.64 3.80 7.32
N THR A 205 13.14 4.65 8.21
CA THR A 205 12.43 5.88 7.83
C THR A 205 13.35 6.90 7.17
N GLN A 206 14.61 7.02 7.63
CA GLN A 206 15.61 7.86 6.97
C GLN A 206 15.93 7.36 5.55
N ILE A 207 16.08 6.05 5.36
CA ILE A 207 16.27 5.45 4.02
C ILE A 207 15.08 5.78 3.12
N LEU A 208 13.86 5.63 3.64
CA LEU A 208 12.63 5.90 2.91
C LEU A 208 12.54 7.37 2.49
N VAL A 209 12.74 8.30 3.42
CA VAL A 209 12.69 9.75 3.13
C VAL A 209 13.74 10.12 2.09
N LYS A 210 15.00 9.66 2.27
CA LYS A 210 16.07 9.95 1.31
C LYS A 210 15.82 9.35 -0.07
N SER A 211 15.26 8.15 -0.13
CA SER A 211 14.84 7.52 -1.38
C SER A 211 13.75 8.33 -2.08
N TYR A 212 12.74 8.76 -1.33
CA TYR A 212 11.60 9.52 -1.87
C TYR A 212 11.99 10.94 -2.31
N GLN A 213 12.95 11.58 -1.62
CA GLN A 213 13.53 12.87 -2.02
C GLN A 213 14.26 12.79 -3.36
N LEU A 214 14.95 11.68 -3.64
CA LEU A 214 15.70 11.50 -4.88
C LEU A 214 14.80 11.10 -6.04
N GLN A 215 13.88 10.16 -5.82
CA GLN A 215 12.90 9.72 -6.82
C GLN A 215 11.57 9.36 -6.14
N PRO A 216 10.54 10.24 -6.24
CA PRO A 216 9.21 9.93 -5.72
C PRO A 216 8.62 8.69 -6.38
N HIS A 217 8.11 7.76 -5.58
CA HIS A 217 7.52 6.52 -6.10
C HIS A 217 6.42 5.96 -5.16
N PRO A 218 5.41 5.23 -5.69
CA PRO A 218 4.28 4.74 -4.90
C PRO A 218 4.67 3.77 -3.77
N ALA A 219 5.67 2.91 -4.00
CA ALA A 219 6.05 1.88 -3.01
C ALA A 219 6.64 2.46 -1.70
N ALA A 220 7.25 3.66 -1.72
CA ALA A 220 7.69 4.34 -0.51
C ALA A 220 6.49 4.83 0.32
N LEU A 221 5.46 5.35 -0.34
CA LEU A 221 4.24 5.79 0.32
C LEU A 221 3.49 4.59 0.94
N ASP A 222 3.48 3.45 0.28
CA ASP A 222 2.94 2.20 0.84
C ASP A 222 3.74 1.68 2.04
N LEU A 223 5.07 1.80 2.00
CA LEU A 223 5.92 1.45 3.14
C LEU A 223 5.70 2.41 4.31
N ALA A 224 5.63 3.72 4.04
CA ALA A 224 5.32 4.74 5.03
C ALA A 224 3.94 4.50 5.66
N ARG A 225 2.96 4.08 4.87
CA ARG A 225 1.62 3.70 5.32
C ARG A 225 1.69 2.57 6.34
N GLN A 226 2.50 1.54 6.08
CA GLN A 226 2.71 0.46 7.04
C GLN A 226 3.38 0.94 8.33
N PHE A 227 4.43 1.76 8.25
CA PHE A 227 5.07 2.36 9.42
C PHE A 227 4.09 3.14 10.29
N VAL A 228 3.27 4.00 9.68
CA VAL A 228 2.31 4.84 10.42
C VAL A 228 1.20 3.99 11.05
N ILE A 229 0.73 2.93 10.39
CA ILE A 229 -0.30 2.04 10.97
C ILE A 229 0.25 1.32 12.20
N MET A 230 1.48 0.83 12.12
CA MET A 230 2.07 0.03 13.19
C MET A 230 2.55 0.91 14.35
N TYR A 231 3.24 2.00 14.06
CA TYR A 231 3.94 2.81 15.06
C TYR A 231 3.28 4.14 15.38
N GLY A 232 2.24 4.53 14.64
CA GLY A 232 1.56 5.80 14.86
C GLY A 232 0.90 5.94 16.23
N ARG A 233 0.62 4.84 16.93
CA ARG A 233 0.08 4.86 18.31
C ARG A 233 1.15 4.74 19.39
N ASN A 234 2.39 4.44 19.00
CA ASN A 234 3.48 4.28 19.96
C ASN A 234 4.04 5.65 20.34
N LYS A 235 3.91 6.03 21.61
CA LYS A 235 4.34 7.35 22.12
C LYS A 235 5.81 7.66 21.84
N SER A 236 6.67 6.64 21.84
CA SER A 236 8.11 6.82 21.59
C SER A 236 8.45 7.17 20.14
N HIS A 237 7.67 6.64 19.19
CA HIS A 237 7.91 6.80 17.74
C HIS A 237 6.93 7.78 17.07
N MET A 238 5.97 8.32 17.83
CA MET A 238 4.98 9.26 17.33
C MET A 238 5.62 10.47 16.62
N LYS A 239 6.65 11.08 17.22
CA LYS A 239 7.38 12.21 16.62
C LYS A 239 8.09 11.84 15.32
N LEU A 240 8.65 10.63 15.25
CA LEU A 240 9.30 10.12 14.04
C LEU A 240 8.27 9.93 12.92
N MET A 241 7.09 9.37 13.25
CA MET A 241 6.01 9.18 12.27
C MET A 241 5.42 10.52 11.80
N GLN A 242 5.32 11.52 12.68
CA GLN A 242 4.94 12.88 12.31
C GLN A 242 5.95 13.50 11.34
N SER A 243 7.24 13.42 11.67
CA SER A 243 8.31 13.91 10.79
C SER A 243 8.29 13.22 9.43
N LEU A 244 8.12 11.89 9.40
CA LEU A 244 7.96 11.12 8.16
C LEU A 244 6.80 11.63 7.31
N LEU A 245 5.62 11.82 7.92
CA LEU A 245 4.45 12.34 7.20
C LEU A 245 4.66 13.77 6.70
N CYS A 246 5.35 14.62 7.48
CA CYS A 246 5.64 15.98 7.07
C CYS A 246 6.57 16.03 5.86
N GLU A 247 7.67 15.26 5.89
CA GLU A 247 8.64 15.18 4.78
C GLU A 247 8.00 14.62 3.51
N LEU A 248 7.25 13.51 3.61
CA LEU A 248 6.58 12.94 2.44
C LEU A 248 5.52 13.89 1.87
N SER A 249 4.78 14.60 2.74
CA SER A 249 3.78 15.58 2.31
C SER A 249 4.42 16.79 1.63
N SER A 250 5.51 17.33 2.19
CA SER A 250 6.21 18.47 1.62
C SER A 250 6.80 18.14 0.25
N ILE A 251 7.42 16.96 0.11
CA ILE A 251 7.98 16.49 -1.18
C ILE A 251 6.87 16.31 -2.21
N THR A 252 5.76 15.64 -1.85
CA THR A 252 4.63 15.41 -2.78
C THR A 252 3.98 16.70 -3.23
N LEU A 253 3.78 17.66 -2.32
CA LEU A 253 3.25 18.98 -2.64
C LEU A 253 4.22 19.79 -3.51
N HIS A 254 5.52 19.79 -3.22
CA HIS A 254 6.53 20.50 -4.01
C HIS A 254 6.65 19.92 -5.43
N MET A 255 6.61 18.60 -5.57
CA MET A 255 6.63 17.90 -6.86
C MET A 255 5.45 18.32 -7.76
N THR A 256 4.29 18.56 -7.17
CA THR A 256 3.06 18.89 -7.91
C THR A 256 2.78 20.39 -7.99
N ALA A 257 3.60 21.24 -7.36
CA ALA A 257 3.45 22.68 -7.40
C ALA A 257 4.01 23.28 -8.71
N PRO A 258 3.38 24.35 -9.25
CA PRO A 258 3.96 25.13 -10.36
C PRO A 258 5.29 25.76 -9.91
N PRO A 259 6.37 25.77 -10.71
CA PRO A 259 6.45 25.44 -12.15
C PRO A 259 6.83 23.98 -12.48
N HIS A 260 7.02 23.12 -11.46
CA HIS A 260 7.56 21.77 -11.64
C HIS A 260 6.60 20.81 -12.33
N CYS A 261 5.29 21.05 -12.23
CA CYS A 261 4.26 20.23 -12.85
C CYS A 261 3.23 21.11 -13.57
N GLN A 262 2.99 20.85 -14.86
CA GLN A 262 1.89 21.47 -15.62
C GLN A 262 0.60 20.65 -15.51
N ASN A 263 0.71 19.33 -15.34
CA ASN A 263 -0.43 18.42 -15.23
C ASN A 263 -0.23 17.35 -14.15
N ILE A 264 -1.03 17.44 -13.09
CA ILE A 264 -1.00 16.56 -11.92
C ILE A 264 -1.36 15.09 -12.31
N SER A 265 -2.03 14.87 -13.45
CA SER A 265 -2.37 13.53 -13.98
C SER A 265 -1.13 12.67 -14.29
N GLU A 266 0.03 13.28 -14.57
CA GLU A 266 1.28 12.54 -14.83
C GLU A 266 1.77 11.73 -13.64
N TYR A 267 1.36 12.11 -12.43
CA TYR A 267 1.74 11.47 -11.17
C TYR A 267 0.58 10.71 -10.51
N SER A 268 -0.45 10.32 -11.28
CA SER A 268 -1.71 9.75 -10.78
C SER A 268 -1.54 8.52 -9.87
N ASP A 269 -0.52 7.69 -10.12
CA ASP A 269 -0.12 6.53 -9.30
C ASP A 269 0.47 6.93 -7.95
N ILE A 270 1.35 7.92 -7.91
CA ILE A 270 1.93 8.49 -6.68
C ILE A 270 0.82 9.14 -5.86
N LEU A 271 -0.08 9.89 -6.51
CA LEU A 271 -1.20 10.55 -5.85
C LEU A 271 -2.19 9.55 -5.27
N GLU A 272 -2.49 8.47 -5.98
CA GLU A 272 -3.32 7.39 -5.46
C GLU A 272 -2.71 6.83 -4.16
N ALA A 273 -1.43 6.47 -4.17
CA ALA A 273 -0.73 5.96 -2.99
C ALA A 273 -0.68 7.00 -1.85
N PHE A 274 -0.47 8.28 -2.18
CA PHE A 274 -0.38 9.38 -1.22
C PHE A 274 -1.72 9.63 -0.52
N PHE A 275 -2.81 9.74 -1.27
CA PHE A 275 -4.13 9.91 -0.66
C PHE A 275 -4.58 8.67 0.11
N ASN A 276 -4.22 7.46 -0.34
CA ASN A 276 -4.46 6.23 0.43
C ASN A 276 -3.69 6.21 1.76
N LEU A 277 -2.44 6.71 1.78
CA LEU A 277 -1.68 6.92 3.01
C LEU A 277 -2.43 7.88 3.95
N LEU A 278 -2.74 9.10 3.50
CA LEU A 278 -3.40 10.11 4.34
C LEU A 278 -4.78 9.66 4.84
N ALA A 279 -5.58 9.04 3.97
CA ALA A 279 -6.88 8.47 4.33
C ALA A 279 -6.75 7.42 5.44
N GLN A 280 -5.71 6.57 5.37
CA GLN A 280 -5.48 5.54 6.38
C GLN A 280 -4.98 6.12 7.71
N VAL A 281 -4.15 7.17 7.67
CA VAL A 281 -3.74 7.89 8.89
C VAL A 281 -4.97 8.46 9.60
N LEU A 282 -5.81 9.22 8.88
CA LEU A 282 -7.05 9.81 9.43
C LEU A 282 -7.99 8.75 10.00
N LYS A 283 -8.10 7.59 9.37
CA LYS A 283 -8.96 6.50 9.84
C LYS A 283 -8.46 5.81 11.11
N LYS A 284 -7.14 5.75 11.34
CA LYS A 284 -6.53 4.95 12.42
C LYS A 284 -6.00 5.78 13.58
N ASN A 285 -5.45 6.96 13.29
CA ASN A 285 -4.93 7.92 14.25
C ASN A 285 -4.94 9.35 13.66
N ALA A 286 -6.09 10.02 13.70
CA ALA A 286 -6.23 11.38 13.20
C ALA A 286 -5.44 12.42 14.02
N GLU A 287 -5.21 12.14 15.31
CA GLU A 287 -4.40 13.01 16.19
C GLU A 287 -2.96 13.15 15.67
N LEU A 288 -2.42 12.13 14.99
CA LEU A 288 -1.07 12.17 14.42
C LEU A 288 -0.90 13.31 13.41
N LEU A 289 -1.94 13.60 12.61
CA LEU A 289 -1.92 14.72 11.65
C LEU A 289 -2.20 16.06 12.35
N ALA A 290 -3.13 16.08 13.31
CA ALA A 290 -3.48 17.31 14.03
C ALA A 290 -2.35 17.82 14.94
N SER A 291 -1.53 16.92 15.48
CA SER A 291 -0.39 17.26 16.35
C SER A 291 0.90 17.55 15.58
N ALA A 292 0.91 17.41 14.25
CA ALA A 292 2.06 17.71 13.42
C ALA A 292 2.07 19.21 13.06
N GLU A 293 2.72 20.05 13.87
CA GLU A 293 2.74 21.52 13.72
C GLU A 293 3.30 21.99 12.36
N SER A 294 4.25 21.25 11.79
CA SER A 294 4.87 21.57 10.49
C SER A 294 4.02 21.16 9.29
N LEU A 295 2.89 20.49 9.49
CA LEU A 295 2.07 19.99 8.39
C LEU A 295 1.02 21.03 7.98
N GLU A 296 1.11 21.46 6.72
CA GLU A 296 0.17 22.42 6.15
C GLU A 296 -1.17 21.74 5.76
N LEU A 297 -2.00 21.47 6.77
CA LEU A 297 -3.29 20.76 6.62
C LEU A 297 -4.23 21.41 5.61
N GLU A 298 -4.22 22.75 5.53
CA GLU A 298 -5.01 23.49 4.54
C GLU A 298 -4.55 23.21 3.11
N LYS A 299 -3.23 23.22 2.85
CA LYS A 299 -2.68 22.88 1.54
C LYS A 299 -3.00 21.43 1.15
N LEU A 300 -2.92 20.49 2.09
CA LEU A 300 -3.30 19.10 1.85
C LEU A 300 -4.78 18.93 1.49
N PHE A 301 -5.65 19.66 2.18
CA PHE A 301 -7.08 19.64 1.89
C PHE A 301 -7.38 20.22 0.51
N GLN A 302 -6.80 21.40 0.19
CA GLN A 302 -6.91 22.01 -1.14
C GLN A 302 -6.34 21.12 -2.24
N PHE A 303 -5.24 20.43 -1.97
CA PHE A 303 -4.64 19.48 -2.90
C PHE A 303 -5.56 18.27 -3.16
N GLY A 304 -6.24 17.77 -2.13
CA GLY A 304 -7.31 16.78 -2.29
C GLY A 304 -8.44 17.27 -3.20
N ILE A 305 -8.90 18.53 -3.03
CA ILE A 305 -9.92 19.14 -3.90
C ILE A 305 -9.44 19.18 -5.35
N LEU A 306 -8.20 19.59 -5.61
CA LEU A 306 -7.64 19.62 -6.96
C LEU A 306 -7.57 18.22 -7.59
N ALA A 307 -7.17 17.22 -6.82
CA ALA A 307 -7.08 15.83 -7.28
C ALA A 307 -8.44 15.20 -7.66
N LEU A 308 -9.57 15.79 -7.25
CA LEU A 308 -10.90 15.36 -7.71
C LEU A 308 -11.17 15.67 -9.19
N SER A 309 -10.39 16.55 -9.83
CA SER A 309 -10.53 16.90 -11.25
C SER A 309 -9.64 16.07 -12.18
N VAL A 310 -8.82 15.19 -11.62
CA VAL A 310 -7.95 14.29 -12.36
C VAL A 310 -8.79 13.20 -13.07
N PRO A 311 -8.49 12.82 -14.32
CA PRO A 311 -9.32 11.87 -15.08
C PRO A 311 -9.26 10.43 -14.55
N GLU A 312 -8.18 10.06 -13.85
CA GLU A 312 -7.93 8.72 -13.33
C GLU A 312 -8.86 8.38 -12.15
N ALA A 313 -9.75 7.40 -12.37
CA ALA A 313 -10.77 7.03 -11.40
C ALA A 313 -10.21 6.54 -10.05
N LEU A 314 -9.05 5.87 -10.05
CA LEU A 314 -8.41 5.37 -8.83
C LEU A 314 -7.88 6.52 -7.95
N THR A 315 -7.24 7.52 -8.57
CA THR A 315 -6.77 8.73 -7.89
C THR A 315 -7.93 9.53 -7.31
N VAL A 316 -9.02 9.71 -8.06
CA VAL A 316 -10.23 10.40 -7.57
C VAL A 316 -10.86 9.64 -6.39
N LYS A 317 -10.90 8.30 -6.45
CA LYS A 317 -11.40 7.47 -5.35
C LYS A 317 -10.52 7.60 -4.10
N ALA A 318 -9.20 7.59 -4.26
CA ALA A 318 -8.25 7.76 -3.15
C ALA A 318 -8.38 9.16 -2.52
N SER A 319 -8.42 10.22 -3.33
CA SER A 319 -8.63 11.60 -2.87
C SER A 319 -9.97 11.78 -2.16
N SER A 320 -11.06 11.27 -2.74
CA SER A 320 -12.38 11.26 -2.08
C SER A 320 -12.33 10.52 -0.74
N SER A 321 -11.68 9.35 -0.67
CA SER A 321 -11.54 8.62 0.59
C SER A 321 -10.76 9.42 1.65
N PHE A 322 -9.70 10.13 1.25
CA PHE A 322 -8.96 11.05 2.13
C PHE A 322 -9.89 12.16 2.66
N LEU A 323 -10.58 12.87 1.77
CA LEU A 323 -11.49 13.96 2.14
C LEU A 323 -12.67 13.48 3.01
N VAL A 324 -13.28 12.32 2.71
CA VAL A 324 -14.32 11.70 3.54
C VAL A 324 -13.81 11.43 4.95
N ASN A 325 -12.62 10.85 5.10
CA ASN A 325 -12.05 10.59 6.42
C ASN A 325 -11.69 11.90 7.13
N PHE A 326 -11.18 12.90 6.41
CA PHE A 326 -10.84 14.22 6.97
C PHE A 326 -12.09 14.91 7.55
N ILE A 327 -13.17 14.97 6.76
CA ILE A 327 -14.45 15.55 7.18
C ILE A 327 -15.06 14.74 8.33
N SER A 328 -14.95 13.41 8.30
CA SER A 328 -15.49 12.56 9.37
C SER A 328 -14.84 12.83 10.73
N GLN A 329 -13.53 13.08 10.74
CA GLN A 329 -12.72 13.36 11.93
C GLN A 329 -12.77 14.83 12.36
N SER A 330 -13.20 15.74 11.47
CA SER A 330 -13.24 17.18 11.76
C SER A 330 -14.17 17.58 12.91
N THR A 331 -15.16 16.76 13.27
CA THR A 331 -16.01 17.03 14.44
C THR A 331 -15.29 16.83 15.78
N GLU A 332 -14.22 16.05 15.79
CA GLU A 332 -13.47 15.70 17.01
C GLU A 332 -12.21 16.55 17.18
N LEU A 333 -11.66 17.09 16.08
CA LEU A 333 -10.41 17.83 16.06
C LEU A 333 -10.60 19.26 15.52
N ALA A 334 -10.42 20.26 16.39
CA ALA A 334 -10.68 21.67 16.07
C ALA A 334 -9.86 22.22 14.88
N LEU A 335 -8.62 21.76 14.70
CA LEU A 335 -7.78 22.16 13.56
C LEU A 335 -8.33 21.63 12.22
N LEU A 336 -8.87 20.41 12.21
CA LEU A 336 -9.51 19.86 11.02
C LEU A 336 -10.85 20.56 10.77
N PHE A 337 -11.59 20.89 11.83
CA PHE A 337 -12.83 21.66 11.74
C PHE A 337 -12.61 23.01 11.04
N SER A 338 -11.60 23.79 11.47
CA SER A 338 -11.33 25.10 10.88
C SER A 338 -11.00 25.02 9.40
N VAL A 339 -10.21 24.02 8.99
CA VAL A 339 -9.86 23.80 7.56
C VAL A 339 -11.09 23.41 6.73
N VAL A 340 -11.98 22.57 7.27
CA VAL A 340 -13.23 22.21 6.57
C VAL A 340 -14.16 23.40 6.44
N GLN A 341 -14.24 24.27 7.46
CA GLN A 341 -15.07 25.47 7.37
C GLN A 341 -14.51 26.51 6.40
N SER A 342 -13.19 26.69 6.32
CA SER A 342 -12.57 27.64 5.39
C SER A 342 -12.63 27.18 3.93
N ASN A 343 -12.48 25.87 3.67
CA ASN A 343 -12.38 25.32 2.32
C ASN A 343 -13.63 24.54 1.86
N GLY A 344 -14.68 24.44 2.68
CA GLY A 344 -15.88 23.65 2.40
C GLY A 344 -16.69 24.16 1.20
N GLU A 345 -16.72 25.47 0.97
CA GLU A 345 -17.34 26.06 -0.22
C GLU A 345 -16.59 25.65 -1.50
N SER A 346 -15.25 25.70 -1.48
CA SER A 346 -14.41 25.29 -2.61
C SER A 346 -14.60 23.80 -2.95
N LEU A 347 -14.68 22.94 -1.93
CA LEU A 347 -14.99 21.52 -2.11
C LEU A 347 -16.39 21.32 -2.72
N THR A 348 -17.39 22.05 -2.24
CA THR A 348 -18.77 21.98 -2.76
C THR A 348 -18.83 22.40 -4.23
N LEU A 349 -18.16 23.51 -4.58
CA LEU A 349 -18.02 23.97 -5.96
C LEU A 349 -17.36 22.92 -6.85
N ARG A 350 -16.26 22.33 -6.40
CA ARG A 350 -15.57 21.28 -7.15
C ARG A 350 -16.46 20.05 -7.38
N ILE A 351 -17.20 19.60 -6.36
CA ILE A 351 -18.14 18.48 -6.49
C ILE A 351 -19.22 18.81 -7.52
N LEU A 352 -19.82 20.00 -7.46
CA LEU A 352 -20.87 20.39 -8.40
C LEU A 352 -20.36 20.51 -9.84
N ARG A 353 -19.16 21.05 -10.07
CA ARG A 353 -18.54 21.10 -11.40
C ARG A 353 -18.28 19.71 -11.98
N ASN A 354 -17.78 18.79 -11.16
CA ASN A 354 -17.56 17.40 -11.56
C ASN A 354 -18.87 16.68 -11.92
N ILE A 355 -19.92 16.86 -11.10
CA ILE A 355 -21.28 16.36 -11.41
C ILE A 355 -21.82 17.00 -12.69
N GLY A 356 -21.55 18.29 -12.89
CA GLY A 356 -21.95 19.10 -14.04
C GLY A 356 -21.38 18.61 -15.38
N GLY A 357 -20.24 17.92 -15.35
CA GLY A 357 -19.69 17.28 -16.55
C GLY A 357 -18.16 17.28 -16.65
N GLU A 358 -17.44 17.94 -15.74
CA GLU A 358 -15.97 18.03 -15.80
C GLU A 358 -15.26 16.68 -15.55
N SER A 359 -15.90 15.75 -14.82
CA SER A 359 -15.32 14.44 -14.52
C SER A 359 -16.00 13.30 -15.30
N PRO A 360 -15.32 12.15 -15.51
CA PRO A 360 -15.98 10.96 -16.02
C PRO A 360 -17.07 10.46 -15.06
N ARG A 361 -18.05 9.71 -15.58
CA ARG A 361 -19.19 9.24 -14.77
C ARG A 361 -18.80 8.21 -13.70
N SER A 362 -17.72 7.47 -13.93
CA SER A 362 -17.13 6.55 -12.93
C SER A 362 -16.75 7.27 -11.64
N ALA A 363 -16.46 8.57 -11.69
CA ALA A 363 -16.11 9.38 -10.54
C ALA A 363 -17.33 9.88 -9.73
N LEU A 364 -18.58 9.65 -10.18
CA LEU A 364 -19.77 10.17 -9.48
C LEU A 364 -20.03 9.48 -8.14
N GLU A 365 -19.68 8.20 -8.00
CA GLU A 365 -19.89 7.45 -6.75
C GLU A 365 -19.04 7.99 -5.59
N PRO A 366 -17.72 8.23 -5.76
CA PRO A 366 -16.91 8.91 -4.74
C PRO A 366 -17.40 10.31 -4.38
N LEU A 367 -18.01 11.05 -5.31
CA LEU A 367 -18.53 12.40 -5.05
C LEU A 367 -19.82 12.37 -4.23
N ALA A 368 -20.69 11.39 -4.48
CA ALA A 368 -21.88 11.18 -3.65
C ALA A 368 -21.51 10.83 -2.20
N ASP A 369 -20.45 10.05 -1.99
CA ASP A 369 -19.93 9.73 -0.65
C ASP A 369 -19.44 10.98 0.11
N LEU A 370 -18.80 11.92 -0.60
CA LEU A 370 -18.41 13.21 -0.02
C LEU A 370 -19.61 14.04 0.40
N LEU A 371 -20.61 14.19 -0.47
CA LEU A 371 -21.85 14.91 -0.15
C LEU A 371 -22.57 14.30 1.05
N LEU A 372 -22.64 12.96 1.12
CA LEU A 372 -23.25 12.27 2.26
C LEU A 372 -22.50 12.57 3.56
N THR A 373 -21.17 12.53 3.52
CA THR A 373 -20.32 12.75 4.69
C THR A 373 -20.41 14.21 5.17
N MET A 374 -20.40 15.16 4.23
CA MET A 374 -20.63 16.57 4.52
C MET A 374 -22.02 16.79 5.13
N ASN A 375 -23.07 16.18 4.57
CA ASN A 375 -24.44 16.33 5.09
C ASN A 375 -24.58 15.73 6.50
N LYS A 376 -23.89 14.62 6.77
CA LYS A 376 -23.91 13.96 8.07
C LYS A 376 -23.17 14.76 9.15
N LYS A 377 -22.07 15.42 8.81
CA LYS A 377 -21.16 16.07 9.79
C LYS A 377 -21.31 17.58 9.88
N HIS A 378 -21.61 18.26 8.77
CA HIS A 378 -21.70 19.72 8.64
C HIS A 378 -22.96 20.12 7.85
N CYS A 379 -24.13 19.62 8.27
CA CYS A 379 -25.40 19.85 7.54
C CYS A 379 -25.68 21.35 7.32
N ASP A 380 -25.51 22.17 8.35
CA ASP A 380 -25.84 23.61 8.29
C ASP A 380 -24.89 24.34 7.34
N SER A 381 -23.58 24.10 7.45
CA SER A 381 -22.58 24.66 6.54
C SER A 381 -22.79 24.16 5.11
N LEU A 382 -23.09 22.87 4.90
CA LEU A 382 -23.35 22.32 3.57
C LEU A 382 -24.57 22.97 2.91
N SER A 383 -25.64 23.21 3.67
CA SER A 383 -26.81 23.93 3.18
C SER A 383 -26.43 25.31 2.65
N GLN A 384 -25.67 26.07 3.45
CA GLN A 384 -25.17 27.39 3.06
C GLN A 384 -24.28 27.30 1.81
N TRP A 385 -23.29 26.41 1.79
CA TRP A 385 -22.38 26.27 0.66
C TRP A 385 -23.10 25.87 -0.62
N LEU A 386 -24.06 24.93 -0.58
CA LEU A 386 -24.84 24.55 -1.76
C LEU A 386 -25.64 25.73 -2.32
N HIS A 387 -26.31 26.50 -1.44
CA HIS A 387 -27.07 27.67 -1.85
C HIS A 387 -26.18 28.78 -2.42
N THR A 388 -25.04 29.07 -1.81
CA THR A 388 -24.08 30.07 -2.31
C THR A 388 -23.50 29.65 -3.66
N THR A 389 -23.07 28.39 -3.76
CA THR A 389 -22.36 27.88 -4.95
C THR A 389 -23.28 27.79 -6.18
N ILE A 390 -24.55 27.42 -5.99
CA ILE A 390 -25.52 27.33 -7.10
C ILE A 390 -25.87 28.70 -7.68
N CYS A 391 -25.78 29.74 -6.86
CA CYS A 391 -26.00 31.13 -7.25
C CYS A 391 -24.72 31.83 -7.74
N SER A 392 -23.54 31.21 -7.61
CA SER A 392 -22.25 31.80 -7.97
C SER A 392 -21.98 31.81 -9.49
N GLU A 393 -21.25 32.84 -9.95
CA GLU A 393 -20.70 32.93 -11.31
C GLU A 393 -19.18 32.66 -11.32
N PRO A 394 -18.62 31.93 -12.30
CA PRO A 394 -19.26 31.30 -13.45
C PRO A 394 -20.09 30.08 -13.05
N GLN A 395 -21.26 29.94 -13.69
CA GLN A 395 -22.27 28.96 -13.30
C GLN A 395 -21.76 27.51 -13.50
N PRO A 396 -21.61 26.72 -12.43
CA PRO A 396 -21.01 25.38 -12.51
C PRO A 396 -21.88 24.36 -13.27
N LEU A 397 -23.16 24.68 -13.48
CA LEU A 397 -24.18 23.76 -14.00
C LEU A 397 -24.99 24.40 -15.17
N PRO A 398 -24.34 24.78 -16.28
CA PRO A 398 -24.91 25.68 -17.29
C PRO A 398 -26.18 25.15 -17.97
N ARG A 399 -26.41 23.82 -17.98
CA ARG A 399 -27.54 23.17 -18.67
C ARG A 399 -28.74 22.85 -17.78
N SER A 400 -28.65 23.07 -16.46
CA SER A 400 -29.75 22.77 -15.52
C SER A 400 -30.59 24.02 -15.24
N THR A 401 -31.92 23.85 -15.09
CA THR A 401 -32.82 24.96 -14.73
C THR A 401 -32.72 25.30 -13.24
N VAL A 402 -33.09 26.53 -12.86
CA VAL A 402 -33.10 26.98 -11.45
C VAL A 402 -33.92 26.02 -10.57
N SER A 403 -35.11 25.61 -11.03
CA SER A 403 -35.97 24.67 -10.31
C SER A 403 -35.36 23.28 -10.14
N GLN A 404 -34.61 22.78 -11.13
CA GLN A 404 -33.91 21.49 -11.03
C GLN A 404 -32.76 21.54 -10.01
N ARG A 405 -32.05 22.67 -9.93
CA ARG A 405 -30.97 22.87 -8.95
C ARG A 405 -31.53 22.92 -7.53
N GLU A 406 -32.62 23.67 -7.31
CA GLU A 406 -33.28 23.73 -6.00
C GLU A 406 -33.81 22.36 -5.56
N LEU A 407 -34.37 21.58 -6.49
CA LEU A 407 -34.84 20.23 -6.21
C LEU A 407 -33.67 19.30 -5.84
N PHE A 408 -32.54 19.40 -6.56
CA PHE A 408 -31.33 18.64 -6.24
C PHE A 408 -30.82 18.96 -4.83
N VAL A 409 -30.73 20.24 -4.45
CA VAL A 409 -30.32 20.66 -3.09
C VAL A 409 -31.24 20.06 -2.03
N LYS A 410 -32.57 20.15 -2.23
CA LYS A 410 -33.56 19.57 -1.31
C LYS A 410 -33.38 18.06 -1.15
N MET A 411 -33.11 17.34 -2.24
CA MET A 411 -32.88 15.90 -2.21
C MET A 411 -31.57 15.55 -1.49
N VAL A 412 -30.48 16.27 -1.77
CA VAL A 412 -29.17 16.04 -1.12
C VAL A 412 -29.26 16.29 0.39
N LEU A 413 -29.86 17.41 0.82
CA LEU A 413 -29.95 17.75 2.24
C LEU A 413 -30.88 16.81 3.02
N ARG A 414 -31.88 16.21 2.36
CA ARG A 414 -32.78 15.22 2.97
C ARG A 414 -32.06 13.89 3.27
N GLU A 415 -31.10 13.49 2.44
CA GLU A 415 -30.44 12.18 2.54
C GLU A 415 -29.18 12.25 3.43
N ARG A 416 -29.31 11.80 4.69
CA ARG A 416 -28.23 11.82 5.70
C ARG A 416 -27.56 10.46 5.96
N ALA A 417 -28.14 9.38 5.46
CA ALA A 417 -27.65 8.01 5.70
C ALA A 417 -27.77 7.07 4.49
N ASN A 418 -28.73 7.30 3.59
CA ASN A 418 -28.97 6.41 2.47
C ASN A 418 -28.03 6.68 1.29
N LYS A 419 -26.87 6.02 1.33
CA LYS A 419 -25.84 6.13 0.28
C LYS A 419 -26.36 5.77 -1.12
N ARG A 420 -27.15 4.70 -1.26
CA ARG A 420 -27.65 4.24 -2.57
C ARG A 420 -28.55 5.30 -3.22
N LYS A 421 -29.48 5.84 -2.43
CA LYS A 421 -30.42 6.86 -2.91
C LYS A 421 -29.74 8.18 -3.27
N LEU A 422 -28.73 8.59 -2.52
CA LEU A 422 -27.95 9.77 -2.86
C LEU A 422 -27.14 9.56 -4.15
N GLN A 423 -26.56 8.37 -4.34
CA GLN A 423 -25.88 8.02 -5.58
C GLN A 423 -26.82 8.06 -6.80
N GLU A 424 -28.03 7.53 -6.68
CA GLU A 424 -29.07 7.62 -7.72
C GLU A 424 -29.40 9.08 -8.04
N THR A 425 -29.65 9.90 -7.01
CA THR A 425 -29.93 11.34 -7.16
C THR A 425 -28.80 12.07 -7.89
N VAL A 426 -27.54 11.80 -7.52
CA VAL A 426 -26.36 12.40 -8.16
C VAL A 426 -26.21 11.93 -9.62
N ARG A 427 -26.47 10.65 -9.90
CA ARG A 427 -26.43 10.11 -11.28
C ARG A 427 -27.50 10.74 -12.16
N GLU A 428 -28.75 10.79 -11.70
CA GLU A 428 -29.87 11.42 -12.41
C GLU A 428 -29.58 12.89 -12.70
N PHE A 429 -29.12 13.63 -11.70
CA PHE A 429 -28.78 15.04 -11.87
C PHE A 429 -27.61 15.26 -12.83
N SER A 430 -26.60 14.39 -12.81
CA SER A 430 -25.50 14.46 -13.79
C SER A 430 -25.98 14.21 -15.23
N LEU A 431 -26.98 13.35 -15.45
CA LEU A 431 -27.59 13.16 -16.77
C LEU A 431 -28.27 14.43 -17.28
N ILE A 432 -28.96 15.15 -16.40
CA ILE A 432 -29.58 16.46 -16.68
C ILE A 432 -28.49 17.46 -17.08
N CYS A 433 -27.43 17.58 -16.27
CA CYS A 433 -26.37 18.56 -16.51
C CYS A 433 -25.58 18.29 -17.80
N ARG A 434 -25.48 17.03 -18.23
CA ARG A 434 -24.85 16.64 -19.50
C ARG A 434 -25.79 16.71 -20.70
N GLY A 435 -27.10 16.93 -20.50
CA GLY A 435 -28.10 16.98 -21.57
C GLY A 435 -28.43 15.61 -22.18
N LEU A 436 -28.34 14.54 -21.39
CA LEU A 436 -28.50 13.15 -21.85
C LEU A 436 -29.84 12.53 -21.45
N VAL A 437 -30.73 13.35 -20.89
CA VAL A 437 -32.11 13.00 -20.53
C VAL A 437 -32.88 12.62 -21.78
N GLY A 438 -33.49 11.43 -21.79
CA GLY A 438 -34.33 10.96 -22.91
C GLY A 438 -33.59 10.31 -24.09
N THR A 439 -32.28 10.06 -23.97
CA THR A 439 -31.53 9.30 -24.98
C THR A 439 -31.64 7.78 -24.73
N GLU A 440 -31.59 6.94 -25.79
CA GLU A 440 -31.57 5.46 -25.68
C GLU A 440 -30.47 4.95 -24.72
N TYR A 441 -29.41 5.73 -24.56
CA TYR A 441 -28.30 5.48 -23.65
C TYR A 441 -28.67 5.64 -22.16
N ALA A 442 -29.58 6.57 -21.82
CA ALA A 442 -30.13 6.69 -20.47
C ALA A 442 -31.08 5.52 -20.14
N ALA A 443 -31.84 5.03 -21.13
CA ALA A 443 -32.75 3.90 -20.99
C ALA A 443 -32.03 2.55 -20.78
N ARG A 444 -30.83 2.37 -21.35
CA ARG A 444 -29.99 1.17 -21.10
C ARG A 444 -29.36 1.14 -19.70
N LEU A 445 -29.26 2.27 -18.99
CA LEU A 445 -28.68 2.32 -17.63
C LEU A 445 -29.72 2.03 -16.55
N SER A 446 -31.00 2.33 -16.80
CA SER A 446 -32.10 1.90 -15.95
C SER A 446 -32.38 0.39 -16.01
N SER A 447 -31.86 -0.33 -17.02
CA SER A 447 -32.18 -1.75 -17.25
C SER A 447 -31.11 -2.74 -16.80
N TYR A 448 -29.98 -2.28 -16.26
CA TYR A 448 -28.90 -3.15 -15.74
C TYR A 448 -28.83 -3.21 -14.19
N PHE A 449 -29.90 -2.80 -13.51
CA PHE A 449 -30.07 -2.95 -12.07
C PHE A 449 -31.44 -3.51 -11.72
#